data_AF-A0A2D8S808-F1
#
_entry.id   AF-A0A2D8S808-F1
#
_cell.length_a   1.000
_cell.length_b   1.000
_cell.length_c   1.000
_cell.angle_alpha   90.00
_cell.angle_beta   90.00
_cell.angle_gamma   90.00
#
_symmetry.space_group_name_H-M   'P 1'
#
loop_
_entity.id
_entity.type
_entity.pdbx_description
1 polymer ?
#
loop_
_entity_poly.entity_id
_entity_poly.type
_entity_poly.pdbx_seq_one_letter_code
_entity_poly.pdbx_strand_id
1 'polypeptide(L)'
;MALSVNNDLVNLSQNFESLKAKVEAIEIIVYGEKVLELDDSTWENIRRKRNYILKSTDWTVTPGCSVDQAQWSAYRQNLRDIPQTYTVISDVVWPTQPSTLGPNS
;
A
#
# COMPACT_ATOMS: atom_id res chain seq x y z
N MET A 1 22.61 33.33 25.25
CA MET A 1 22.84 31.89 25.51
C MET A 1 21.52 31.10 25.52
N ALA A 2 20.52 31.44 26.35
CA ALA A 2 19.22 30.74 26.41
C ALA A 2 18.43 30.71 25.08
N LEU A 3 18.43 31.80 24.31
CA LEU A 3 17.78 31.85 22.99
C LEU A 3 18.45 30.94 21.94
N SER A 4 19.77 30.73 22.04
CA SER A 4 20.52 29.83 21.14
C SER A 4 20.15 28.37 21.43
N VAL A 5 20.13 27.99 22.71
CA VAL A 5 19.76 26.63 23.14
C VAL A 5 18.34 26.27 22.70
N ASN A 6 17.39 27.21 22.79
CA ASN A 6 16.04 26.97 22.28
C ASN A 6 16.01 26.73 20.77
N ASN A 7 16.81 27.48 19.99
CA ASN A 7 16.90 27.29 18.56
C ASN A 7 17.53 25.92 18.20
N ASP A 8 18.58 25.52 18.94
CA ASP A 8 19.24 24.22 18.76
C ASP A 8 18.30 23.05 19.08
N LEU A 9 17.48 23.18 20.13
CA LEU A 9 16.47 22.19 20.49
C LEU A 9 15.38 22.06 19.43
N VAL A 10 14.92 23.19 18.86
CA VAL A 10 13.94 23.18 17.75
C VAL A 10 14.52 22.49 16.52
N ASN A 11 15.77 22.81 16.16
CA ASN A 11 16.45 22.18 15.02
C ASN A 11 16.61 20.66 15.23
N LEU A 12 16.98 20.24 16.44
CA LEU A 12 17.10 18.82 16.78
C LEU A 12 15.76 18.11 16.67
N SER A 13 14.68 18.73 17.15
CA SER A 13 13.32 18.18 17.03
C SER A 13 12.91 18.01 15.56
N GLN A 14 13.18 19.00 14.72
CA GLN A 14 12.88 18.93 13.28
C GLN A 14 13.67 17.82 12.59
N ASN A 15 14.95 17.65 12.95
CA ASN A 15 15.79 16.57 12.44
C ASN A 15 15.26 15.19 12.84
N PHE A 16 14.78 15.04 14.08
CA PHE A 16 14.19 13.79 14.53
C PHE A 16 12.93 13.43 13.74
N GLU A 17 12.02 14.38 13.53
CA GLU A 17 10.83 14.15 12.70
C GLU A 17 11.18 13.82 11.25
N SER A 18 12.18 14.50 10.67
CA SER A 18 12.68 14.17 9.33
C SER A 18 13.27 12.77 9.26
N LEU A 19 14.05 12.37 10.28
CA LEU A 19 14.65 11.04 10.34
C LEU A 19 13.57 9.96 10.49
N LYS A 20 12.57 10.19 11.33
CA LYS A 20 11.43 9.29 11.50
C LYS A 20 10.70 9.06 10.18
N ALA A 21 10.40 10.13 9.44
CA ALA A 21 9.77 10.02 8.12
C ALA A 21 10.63 9.25 7.10
N LYS A 22 11.96 9.42 7.14
CA LYS A 22 12.89 8.67 6.28
C LYS A 22 12.95 7.18 6.66
N VAL A 23 12.94 6.85 7.95
CA VAL A 23 12.93 5.46 8.42
C VAL A 23 11.66 4.76 7.95
N GLU A 24 10.49 5.38 8.11
CA GLU A 24 9.22 4.84 7.63
C GLU A 24 9.24 4.59 6.11
N ALA A 25 9.80 5.52 5.34
CA ALA A 25 9.96 5.35 3.90
C ALA A 25 10.89 4.16 3.55
N ILE A 26 12.00 3.99 4.28
CA ILE A 26 12.93 2.87 4.10
C ILE A 26 12.26 1.55 4.48
N GLU A 27 11.50 1.51 5.58
CA GLU A 27 10.77 0.31 6.00
C GLU A 27 9.83 -0.18 4.90
N ILE A 28 9.12 0.70 4.20
CA ILE A 28 8.25 0.30 3.08
C ILE A 28 9.07 -0.24 1.89
N ILE A 29 10.26 0.29 1.63
CA ILE A 29 11.13 -0.18 0.55
C ILE A 29 11.67 -1.58 0.86
N VAL A 30 12.13 -1.80 2.10
CA VAL A 30 12.69 -3.07 2.54
C VAL A 30 11.61 -4.12 2.72
N TYR A 31 10.49 -3.74 3.34
CA TYR A 31 9.34 -4.57 3.64
C TYR A 31 8.15 -4.10 2.81
N GLY A 32 8.09 -4.53 1.55
CA GLY A 32 7.07 -4.07 0.59
C GLY A 32 5.62 -4.15 1.11
N GLU A 33 5.32 -5.13 1.96
CA GLU A 33 4.00 -5.31 2.58
C GLU A 33 3.57 -4.18 3.52
N LYS A 34 4.52 -3.44 4.10
CA LYS A 34 4.25 -2.29 4.96
C LYS A 34 3.48 -1.18 4.26
N VAL A 35 3.51 -1.14 2.92
CA VAL A 35 2.68 -0.23 2.13
C VAL A 35 1.18 -0.39 2.40
N LEU A 36 0.74 -1.57 2.85
CA LEU A 36 -0.66 -1.84 3.19
C LEU A 36 -1.10 -1.11 4.46
N GLU A 37 -0.17 -0.72 5.33
CA GLU A 37 -0.42 0.02 6.58
C GLU A 37 -0.60 1.52 6.35
N LEU A 38 -0.26 2.04 5.16
CA LEU A 38 -0.50 3.44 4.81
C LEU A 38 -1.98 3.78 4.94
N ASP A 39 -2.30 5.04 5.22
CA ASP A 39 -3.67 5.51 5.18
C ASP A 39 -4.11 5.80 3.74
N ASP A 40 -5.40 5.63 3.45
CA ASP A 40 -5.97 5.93 2.14
C ASP A 40 -6.29 7.43 1.99
N SER A 41 -5.46 8.34 2.54
CA SER A 41 -5.71 9.80 2.43
C SER A 41 -5.30 10.42 1.11
N THR A 42 -4.46 9.72 0.34
CA THR A 42 -3.94 10.22 -0.94
C THR A 42 -4.07 9.17 -2.03
N TRP A 43 -4.28 9.65 -3.27
CA TRP A 43 -4.26 8.79 -4.45
C TRP A 43 -2.92 8.07 -4.64
N GLU A 44 -1.84 8.66 -4.14
CA GLU A 44 -0.52 8.03 -4.20
C GLU A 44 -0.47 6.78 -3.30
N ASN A 45 -0.92 6.89 -2.05
CA ASN A 45 -0.99 5.74 -1.15
C ASN A 45 -1.88 4.63 -1.71
N ILE A 46 -3.06 4.98 -2.24
CA ILE A 46 -3.97 4.02 -2.89
C ILE A 46 -3.27 3.31 -4.07
N ARG A 47 -2.59 4.06 -4.94
CA ARG A 47 -1.86 3.47 -6.09
C ARG A 47 -0.71 2.57 -5.62
N ARG A 48 0.03 2.97 -4.59
CA ARG A 48 1.12 2.17 -4.00
C ARG A 48 0.60 0.85 -3.44
N LYS A 49 -0.48 0.88 -2.64
CA LYS A 49 -1.16 -0.32 -2.14
C LYS A 49 -1.64 -1.23 -3.27
N ARG A 50 -2.38 -0.66 -4.24
CA ARG A 50 -2.87 -1.41 -5.41
C ARG A 50 -1.74 -2.10 -6.15
N ASN A 51 -0.64 -1.38 -6.43
CA ASN A 51 0.51 -1.93 -7.15
C ASN A 51 1.15 -3.08 -6.36
N TYR A 52 1.28 -2.93 -5.04
CA TYR A 52 1.79 -4.00 -4.18
C TYR A 52 0.87 -5.22 -4.18
N ILE A 53 -0.44 -5.04 -4.00
CA ILE A 53 -1.41 -6.17 -4.01
C ILE A 53 -1.32 -6.88 -5.35
N LEU A 54 -1.40 -6.17 -6.48
CA LEU A 54 -1.30 -6.74 -7.82
C LEU A 54 0.01 -7.53 -8.03
N LYS A 55 1.13 -7.05 -7.47
CA LYS A 55 2.42 -7.75 -7.54
C LYS A 55 2.44 -8.99 -6.64
N SER A 56 1.94 -8.89 -5.42
CA SER A 56 1.93 -9.99 -4.44
C SER A 56 1.01 -11.15 -4.88
N THR A 57 -0.06 -10.83 -5.59
CA THR A 57 -1.02 -11.81 -6.12
C THR A 57 -0.73 -12.13 -7.58
N ASP A 58 0.49 -11.90 -8.09
CA ASP A 58 0.75 -12.09 -9.51
C ASP A 58 0.64 -13.56 -9.94
N TRP A 59 1.08 -14.45 -9.06
CA TRP A 59 1.05 -15.90 -9.24
C TRP A 59 -0.36 -16.49 -9.45
N THR A 60 -1.43 -15.80 -9.03
CA THR A 60 -2.80 -16.34 -9.07
C THR A 60 -3.40 -16.38 -10.48
N VAL A 61 -2.79 -15.66 -11.43
CA VAL A 61 -3.19 -15.66 -12.85
C VAL A 61 -2.16 -16.34 -13.75
N THR A 62 -1.09 -16.89 -13.16
CA THR A 62 -0.10 -17.67 -13.90
C THR A 62 -0.73 -19.01 -14.33
N PRO A 63 -0.54 -19.44 -15.60
CA PRO A 63 -1.03 -20.74 -16.05
C PRO A 63 -0.58 -21.88 -15.14
N GLY A 64 -1.50 -22.76 -14.76
CA GLY A 64 -1.22 -23.92 -13.90
C GLY A 64 -1.29 -23.66 -12.39
N CYS A 65 -1.69 -22.46 -11.95
CA CYS A 65 -2.02 -22.26 -10.53
C CYS A 65 -3.29 -23.04 -10.16
N SER A 66 -3.36 -23.46 -8.89
CA SER A 66 -4.48 -24.27 -8.38
C SER A 66 -5.73 -23.46 -8.02
N VAL A 67 -5.65 -22.13 -8.01
CA VAL A 67 -6.73 -21.24 -7.56
C VAL A 67 -7.82 -21.06 -8.62
N ASP A 68 -8.97 -20.50 -8.22
CA ASP A 68 -9.99 -20.04 -9.16
C ASP A 68 -9.48 -18.82 -9.95
N GLN A 69 -8.88 -19.06 -11.11
CA GLN A 69 -8.33 -18.01 -11.96
C GLN A 69 -9.37 -16.99 -12.42
N ALA A 70 -10.64 -17.38 -12.56
CA ALA A 70 -11.70 -16.47 -13.00
C ALA A 70 -12.01 -15.44 -11.89
N GLN A 71 -12.17 -15.91 -10.65
CA GLN A 71 -12.34 -15.03 -9.49
C GLN A 71 -11.12 -14.12 -9.28
N TRP A 72 -9.92 -14.67 -9.39
CA TRP A 72 -8.68 -13.90 -9.25
C TRP A 72 -8.50 -12.85 -10.35
N SER A 73 -8.89 -13.17 -11.59
CA SER A 73 -8.87 -12.20 -12.70
C SER A 73 -9.86 -11.06 -12.47
N ALA A 74 -11.09 -11.36 -12.05
CA ALA A 74 -12.10 -10.35 -11.74
C ALA A 74 -11.67 -9.45 -10.56
N TYR A 75 -11.16 -10.05 -9.48
CA TYR A 75 -10.61 -9.32 -8.33
C TYR A 75 -9.49 -8.35 -8.75
N ARG A 76 -8.52 -8.83 -9.53
CA ARG A 76 -7.41 -7.99 -10.00
C ARG A 76 -7.85 -6.92 -10.98
N GLN A 77 -8.90 -7.15 -11.74
CA GLN A 77 -9.49 -6.11 -12.59
C GLN A 77 -10.12 -5.00 -11.73
N ASN A 78 -10.95 -5.37 -10.76
CA ASN A 78 -11.54 -4.41 -9.81
C ASN A 78 -10.48 -3.57 -9.09
N LEU A 79 -9.35 -4.17 -8.70
CA LEU A 79 -8.21 -3.44 -8.13
C LEU A 79 -7.62 -2.39 -9.09
N ARG A 80 -7.46 -2.73 -10.38
CA ARG A 80 -6.93 -1.79 -11.39
C ARG A 80 -7.87 -0.62 -11.61
N ASP A 81 -9.17 -0.88 -11.53
CA ASP A 81 -10.22 0.08 -11.83
C ASP A 81 -10.45 1.09 -10.70
N ILE A 82 -9.99 0.83 -9.46
CA ILE A 82 -10.15 1.74 -8.30
C ILE A 82 -9.89 3.22 -8.65
N PRO A 83 -8.75 3.65 -9.22
CA PRO A 83 -8.50 5.07 -9.48
C PRO A 83 -9.34 5.67 -10.62
N GLN A 84 -10.05 4.85 -11.38
CA GLN A 84 -10.95 5.25 -12.46
C GLN A 84 -12.41 5.22 -12.00
N THR A 85 -12.77 4.32 -11.07
CA THR A 85 -14.11 4.15 -10.52
C THR A 85 -14.45 5.22 -9.49
N TYR A 86 -13.50 5.61 -8.66
CA TYR A 86 -13.73 6.56 -7.57
C TYR A 86 -13.15 7.94 -7.91
N THR A 87 -13.93 8.99 -7.67
CA THR A 87 -13.49 10.40 -7.80
C THR A 87 -13.12 11.01 -6.45
N VAL A 88 -13.73 10.50 -5.37
CA VAL A 88 -13.50 10.90 -3.99
C VAL A 88 -12.72 9.82 -3.27
N ILE A 89 -11.65 10.21 -2.59
CA ILE A 89 -10.74 9.30 -1.90
C ILE A 89 -11.43 8.54 -0.75
N SER A 90 -12.27 9.23 0.04
CA SER A 90 -12.98 8.63 1.18
C SER A 90 -13.96 7.52 0.81
N ASP A 91 -14.35 7.45 -0.47
CA ASP A 91 -15.36 6.53 -0.95
C ASP A 91 -14.73 5.23 -1.49
N VAL A 92 -13.39 5.16 -1.54
CA VAL A 92 -12.66 4.02 -2.07
C VAL A 92 -12.94 2.78 -1.19
N VAL A 93 -13.53 1.77 -1.82
CA VAL A 93 -13.72 0.45 -1.23
C VAL A 93 -12.82 -0.55 -1.94
N TRP A 94 -12.00 -1.25 -1.16
CA TRP A 94 -11.14 -2.32 -1.65
C TRP A 94 -11.95 -3.60 -1.88
N PRO A 95 -11.78 -4.29 -3.02
CA PRO A 95 -12.45 -5.56 -3.25
C PRO A 95 -11.96 -6.62 -2.26
N THR A 96 -12.83 -7.56 -1.90
CA THR A 96 -12.46 -8.69 -1.04
C THR A 96 -11.62 -9.70 -1.82
N GLN A 97 -10.51 -10.12 -1.22
CA GLN A 97 -9.62 -11.11 -1.83
C GLN A 97 -10.30 -12.47 -1.99
N PRO A 98 -10.18 -13.14 -3.16
CA PRO A 98 -10.69 -14.50 -3.36
C PRO A 98 -9.94 -15.55 -2.55
N SER A 99 -10.53 -16.73 -2.43
CA SER A 99 -9.89 -17.88 -1.82
C SER A 99 -8.65 -18.33 -2.61
N THR A 100 -7.60 -18.74 -1.91
CA THR A 100 -6.46 -19.46 -2.51
C THR A 100 -6.69 -20.98 -2.55
N LEU A 101 -7.80 -21.47 -2.00
CA LEU A 101 -8.25 -22.84 -2.22
C LEU A 101 -8.96 -22.89 -3.57
N GLY A 102 -8.46 -23.74 -4.46
CA GLY A 102 -9.03 -23.94 -5.76
C GLY A 102 -10.39 -24.64 -5.73
N PRO A 103 -11.14 -24.62 -6.85
CA PRO A 103 -12.28 -25.51 -7.04
C PRO A 103 -11.91 -27.01 -7.04
N ASN A 104 -10.61 -27.31 -7.05
CA ASN A 104 -10.04 -28.67 -7.04
C ASN A 104 -9.33 -29.02 -5.71
N SER A 105 -9.62 -28.32 -4.61
CA SER A 105 -9.07 -28.67 -3.27
C SER A 105 -9.73 -29.90 -2.68
#